data_AF-A0A1J3IRC8-F1
#
_entry.id   AF-A0A1J3IRC8-F1
#
_cell.length_a   1.000
_cell.length_b   1.000
_cell.length_c   1.000
_cell.angle_alpha   90.00
_cell.angle_beta   90.00
_cell.angle_gamma   90.00
#
_symmetry.space_group_name_H-M   'P 1'
#
loop_
_entity.id
_entity.type
_entity.pdbx_description
1 polymer ?
#
loop_
_entity_poly.entity_id
_entity_poly.type
_entity_poly.pdbx_seq_one_letter_code
_entity_poly.pdbx_strand_id
1 'polypeptide(L)'
;KHVPEDKKDIKKTLEEEARKSDWLVLWLDCDREGENIAFEVVDVCRAVKHNLYIRRAHFSALIEREIHEAVQNLREPNQLFAQAVDARQEIDLRIGASFTRFQ
;
A
#
# COMPACT_ATOMS: atom_id res chain seq x y z
N LYS A 1 -2.49 -6.27 8.12
CA LYS A 1 -2.65 -7.38 7.14
C LYS A 1 -1.60 -8.46 7.39
N HIS A 2 -1.81 -9.71 6.94
CA HIS A 2 -0.82 -10.78 7.07
C HIS A 2 0.30 -10.58 6.05
N VAL A 3 1.56 -10.63 6.48
CA VAL A 3 2.73 -10.55 5.59
C VAL A 3 3.25 -11.96 5.34
N PRO A 4 3.31 -12.43 4.08
CA PRO A 4 3.88 -13.73 3.73
C PRO A 4 5.31 -13.93 4.24
N GLU A 5 5.70 -15.18 4.52
CA GLU A 5 7.03 -15.54 5.05
C GLU A 5 8.18 -15.05 4.15
N ASP A 6 8.02 -15.16 2.83
CA ASP A 6 8.98 -14.73 1.81
C ASP A 6 9.18 -13.21 1.76
N LYS A 7 8.26 -12.44 2.36
CA LYS A 7 8.31 -10.97 2.39
C LYS A 7 8.71 -10.39 3.75
N LYS A 8 9.10 -11.23 4.71
CA LYS A 8 9.52 -10.77 6.04
C LYS A 8 10.75 -9.88 6.02
N ASP A 9 11.71 -10.15 5.13
CA ASP A 9 12.91 -9.33 5.02
C ASP A 9 12.57 -7.91 4.53
N ILE A 10 11.64 -7.79 3.57
CA ILE A 10 11.14 -6.48 3.10
C ILE A 10 10.46 -5.74 4.25
N LYS A 11 9.59 -6.43 5.00
CA LYS A 11 8.93 -5.86 6.17
C LYS A 11 9.96 -5.32 7.17
N LYS A 12 10.99 -6.11 7.49
CA LYS A 12 12.04 -5.70 8.43
C LYS A 12 12.78 -4.44 7.94
N THR A 13 13.13 -4.38 6.66
CA THR A 13 13.75 -3.20 6.06
C THR A 13 12.85 -1.97 6.17
N LEU A 14 11.54 -2.09 5.88
CA LEU A 14 10.58 -1.00 6.02
C LEU A 14 10.49 -0.51 7.47
N GLU A 15 10.45 -1.43 8.44
CA GLU A 15 10.43 -1.11 9.87
C GLU A 15 11.70 -0.37 10.33
N GLU A 16 12.87 -0.80 9.86
CA GLU A 16 14.16 -0.18 10.19
C GLU A 16 14.30 1.23 9.63
N GLU A 17 13.89 1.45 8.39
CA GLU A 17 13.95 2.76 7.73
C GLU A 17 12.87 3.70 8.27
N ALA A 18 11.66 3.20 8.56
CA ALA A 18 10.59 4.00 9.17
C ALA A 18 10.97 4.58 10.53
N ARG A 19 11.84 3.92 11.32
CA ARG A 19 12.34 4.47 12.59
C ARG A 19 13.16 5.75 12.40
N LYS A 20 13.90 5.82 11.29
CA LYS A 20 14.86 6.89 10.99
C LYS A 20 14.25 8.00 10.15
N SER A 21 13.12 7.76 9.51
CA SER A 21 12.45 8.74 8.63
C SER A 21 11.29 9.44 9.32
N ASP A 22 11.06 10.70 8.97
CA ASP A 22 9.86 11.46 9.40
C ASP A 22 8.74 11.41 8.36
N TRP A 23 9.09 11.22 7.09
CA TRP A 23 8.18 11.20 5.95
C TRP A 23 8.23 9.85 5.24
N LEU A 24 7.06 9.37 4.82
CA LEU A 24 6.89 8.21 3.96
C LEU A 24 6.14 8.66 2.71
N VAL A 25 6.80 8.61 1.56
CA VAL A 25 6.22 8.93 0.26
C VAL A 25 6.00 7.64 -0.53
N LEU A 26 4.74 7.36 -0.86
CA LEU A 26 4.31 6.14 -1.53
C LEU A 26 4.32 6.35 -3.05
N TRP A 27 5.11 5.53 -3.75
CA TRP A 27 5.39 5.60 -5.20
C TRP A 27 4.83 4.42 -6.00
N LEU A 28 3.85 3.71 -5.43
CA LEU A 28 3.21 2.57 -6.09
C LEU A 28 2.42 2.99 -7.33
N ASP A 29 1.99 2.03 -8.14
CA ASP A 29 1.14 2.30 -9.30
C ASP A 29 -0.18 2.95 -8.90
N CYS A 30 -0.68 3.88 -9.73
CA CYS A 30 -1.86 4.70 -9.41
C CYS A 30 -3.18 3.98 -9.75
N ASP A 31 -3.34 2.75 -9.26
CA ASP A 31 -4.56 1.97 -9.34
C ASP A 31 -5.03 1.49 -7.95
N ARG A 32 -6.11 0.71 -7.92
CA ARG A 32 -6.69 0.23 -6.65
C ARG A 32 -5.79 -0.77 -5.93
N GLU A 33 -5.08 -1.64 -6.66
CA GLU A 33 -4.18 -2.64 -6.08
C GLU A 33 -2.93 -1.94 -5.53
N GLY A 34 -2.38 -0.98 -6.26
CA GLY A 34 -1.29 -0.12 -5.82
C GLY A 34 -1.66 0.63 -4.54
N GLU A 35 -2.89 1.13 -4.43
CA GLU A 35 -3.36 1.78 -3.20
C GLU A 35 -3.53 0.77 -2.05
N ASN A 36 -4.01 -0.44 -2.32
CA ASN A 36 -4.12 -1.50 -1.32
C ASN A 36 -2.75 -1.89 -0.74
N ILE A 37 -1.75 -2.05 -1.60
CA ILE A 37 -0.34 -2.29 -1.22
C ILE A 37 0.21 -1.07 -0.46
N ALA A 38 -0.17 0.14 -0.84
CA ALA A 38 0.27 1.35 -0.15
C ALA A 38 -0.16 1.32 1.32
N PHE A 39 -1.42 0.93 1.59
CA PHE A 39 -1.91 0.77 2.95
C PHE A 39 -1.25 -0.40 3.72
N GLU A 40 -0.84 -1.48 3.04
CA GLU A 40 -0.01 -2.52 3.68
C GLU A 40 1.33 -1.97 4.18
N VAL A 41 2.02 -1.18 3.36
CA VAL A 41 3.29 -0.54 3.73
C VAL A 41 3.07 0.46 4.87
N VAL A 42 2.01 1.26 4.78
CA VAL A 42 1.62 2.22 5.83
C VAL A 42 1.41 1.53 7.18
N ASP A 43 0.67 0.42 7.20
CA ASP A 43 0.42 -0.35 8.42
C ASP A 43 1.72 -0.84 9.06
N VAL A 44 2.64 -1.37 8.25
CA VAL A 44 3.95 -1.84 8.71
C VAL A 44 4.78 -0.68 9.29
N CYS A 45 4.88 0.43 8.57
CA CYS A 45 5.68 1.57 9.01
C CYS A 45 5.09 2.25 10.26
N ARG A 46 3.76 2.43 10.32
CA ARG A 46 3.08 3.03 11.48
C ARG A 46 3.10 2.17 12.72
N ALA A 47 3.19 0.84 12.58
CA ALA A 47 3.38 -0.05 13.72
C ALA A 47 4.67 0.26 14.49
N VAL A 48 5.67 0.84 13.82
CA VAL A 48 6.96 1.20 14.41
C VAL A 48 7.08 2.69 14.73
N LYS A 49 6.55 3.57 13.87
CA LYS A 49 6.54 5.02 14.09
C LYS A 49 5.16 5.60 13.76
N HIS A 50 4.35 5.85 14.80
CA HIS A 50 2.97 6.29 14.62
C HIS A 50 2.83 7.69 14.00
N ASN A 51 3.77 8.60 14.30
CA ASN A 51 3.75 10.00 13.87
C ASN A 51 4.41 10.25 12.50
N LEU A 52 4.50 9.21 11.66
CA LEU A 52 5.06 9.32 10.31
C LEU A 52 4.15 10.16 9.41
N TYR A 53 4.73 11.13 8.69
CA TYR A 53 4.01 11.93 7.70
C TYR A 53 3.87 11.12 6.41
N ILE A 54 2.65 10.72 6.09
CA ILE A 54 2.37 9.83 4.95
C ILE A 54 1.88 10.65 3.78
N ARG A 55 2.51 10.44 2.62
CA ARG A 55 2.18 11.09 1.37
C ARG A 55 2.13 10.08 0.23
N ARG A 56 1.36 10.40 -0.79
CA ARG A 56 1.17 9.61 -2.00
C ARG A 56 1.58 10.43 -3.21
N ALA A 57 2.56 9.92 -3.95
CA ALA A 57 2.91 10.46 -5.26
C ALA A 57 1.94 9.92 -6.31
N HIS A 58 1.38 10.78 -7.14
CA HIS A 58 0.44 10.38 -8.19
C HIS A 58 1.01 10.72 -9.56
N PHE A 59 1.23 9.71 -10.39
CA PHE A 59 1.82 9.81 -11.72
C PHE A 59 1.12 8.82 -12.67
N SER A 60 1.13 9.11 -13.98
CA SER A 60 0.48 8.26 -15.00
C SER A 60 1.51 7.52 -15.86
N ALA A 61 2.75 8.00 -15.89
CA ALA A 61 3.86 7.42 -16.63
C ALA A 61 5.20 7.71 -15.93
N LEU A 62 6.19 6.84 -16.17
CA LEU A 62 7.56 6.99 -15.68
C LEU A 62 8.36 7.94 -16.59
N ILE A 63 7.94 9.20 -16.63
CA ILE A 63 8.57 10.26 -17.43
C ILE A 63 8.98 11.38 -16.48
N GLU A 64 10.17 11.95 -16.71
CA GLU A 64 10.79 12.96 -15.84
C GLU A 64 9.82 14.07 -15.41
N ARG A 65 9.09 14.68 -16.35
CA ARG A 65 8.11 15.74 -16.06
C ARG A 65 7.07 15.28 -15.05
N GLU A 66 6.49 14.09 -15.24
CA GLU A 66 5.43 13.59 -14.36
C GLU A 66 5.94 13.26 -12.96
N ILE A 67 7.15 12.72 -12.85
CA ILE A 67 7.78 12.43 -11.54
C ILE A 67 8.03 13.74 -10.78
N HIS A 68 8.52 14.78 -11.45
CA HIS A 68 8.72 16.10 -10.84
C HIS A 68 7.39 16.72 -10.40
N GLU A 69 6.36 16.67 -11.26
CA GLU A 69 5.02 17.14 -10.90
C GLU A 69 4.43 16.37 -9.71
N ALA A 70 4.64 15.05 -9.63
CA ALA A 70 4.15 14.20 -8.56
C ALA A 70 4.82 14.53 -7.20
N VAL A 71 6.14 14.76 -7.18
CA VAL A 71 6.86 15.19 -5.96
C VAL A 71 6.38 16.56 -5.48
N GLN A 72 6.08 17.47 -6.39
CA GLN A 72 5.61 18.81 -6.03
C GLN A 72 4.16 18.83 -5.53
N ASN A 73 3.36 17.84 -5.94
CA ASN A 73 1.93 17.77 -5.66
C ASN A 73 1.54 16.49 -4.89
N LEU A 74 2.31 16.15 -3.86
CA LEU A 74 2.03 15.00 -3.00
C LEU A 74 0.67 15.11 -2.29
N ARG A 75 -0.09 14.01 -2.29
CA ARG A 75 -1.45 13.93 -1.72
C ARG A 75 -1.49 12.97 -0.55
N GLU A 76 -2.63 12.85 0.11
CA GLU A 76 -2.88 11.76 1.06
C GLU A 76 -3.27 10.48 0.30
N PRO A 77 -2.88 9.30 0.79
CA PRO A 77 -3.33 8.04 0.21
C PRO A 77 -4.85 7.85 0.40
N ASN A 78 -5.51 7.25 -0.58
CA ASN A 78 -6.96 7.08 -0.63
C ASN A 78 -7.39 5.73 -0.03
N GLN A 79 -7.81 5.76 1.25
CA GLN A 79 -8.23 4.57 1.97
C GLN A 79 -9.44 3.85 1.35
N LEU A 80 -10.34 4.58 0.68
CA LEU A 80 -11.54 4.00 0.08
C LEU A 80 -11.20 3.03 -1.05
N PHE A 81 -10.11 3.29 -1.79
CA PHE A 81 -9.66 2.39 -2.85
C PHE A 81 -9.07 1.10 -2.27
N ALA A 82 -8.26 1.21 -1.22
CA ALA A 82 -7.73 0.05 -0.52
C ALA A 82 -8.86 -0.82 0.06
N GLN A 83 -9.85 -0.21 0.72
CA GLN A 83 -11.01 -0.92 1.27
C GLN A 83 -11.86 -1.60 0.20
N ALA A 84 -12.00 -1.00 -0.99
CA ALA A 84 -12.72 -1.62 -2.09
C ALA A 84 -12.03 -2.91 -2.57
N VAL A 85 -10.70 -2.95 -2.58
CA VAL A 85 -9.93 -4.16 -2.90
C VAL A 85 -10.07 -5.21 -1.80
N ASP A 86 -9.95 -4.81 -0.52
CA ASP A 86 -10.10 -5.73 0.60
C ASP A 86 -11.49 -6.41 0.59
N ALA A 87 -12.56 -5.63 0.35
CA ALA A 87 -13.91 -6.14 0.23
C ALA A 87 -14.06 -7.13 -0.94
N ARG A 88 -13.48 -6.82 -2.10
CA ARG A 88 -13.50 -7.72 -3.26
C ARG A 88 -12.79 -9.04 -2.96
N GLN A 89 -11.59 -8.99 -2.37
CA GLN A 89 -10.82 -10.19 -2.02
C GLN A 89 -11.59 -11.09 -1.05
N GLU A 90 -12.26 -10.51 -0.06
CA GLU A 90 -13.08 -11.27 0.88
C GLU A 90 -14.30 -11.93 0.21
N ILE A 91 -15.00 -11.20 -0.67
CA ILE A 91 -16.13 -11.74 -1.43
C ILE A 91 -15.68 -12.91 -2.31
N ASP A 92 -14.61 -12.73 -3.08
CA ASP A 92 -14.06 -13.74 -3.99
C ASP A 92 -13.65 -15.00 -3.21
N LEU A 93 -12.99 -14.85 -2.05
CA LEU A 93 -12.58 -15.96 -1.20
C LEU A 93 -13.79 -16.74 -0.66
N ARG A 94 -14.79 -16.06 -0.13
CA ARG A 94 -15.98 -16.70 0.47
C ARG A 94 -16.81 -17.42 -0.59
N ILE A 95 -17.03 -16.78 -1.73
CA ILE A 95 -17.76 -17.38 -2.86
C ILE A 95 -16.97 -18.58 -3.39
N GLY A 96 -15.69 -18.40 -3.72
CA GLY A 96 -14.83 -19.47 -4.25
C GLY A 96 -14.79 -20.69 -3.32
N ALA A 97 -14.53 -20.47 -2.02
CA ALA A 97 -14.51 -21.57 -1.04
C ALA A 97 -15.86 -22.30 -0.90
N SER A 98 -16.98 -21.58 -1.04
CA SER A 98 -18.31 -22.18 -0.94
C SER A 98 -18.62 -23.06 -2.16
N PHE A 99 -18.36 -22.56 -3.37
CA PHE A 99 -18.65 -23.29 -4.61
C PHE A 99 -17.68 -24.45 -4.87
N THR A 100 -16.38 -24.31 -4.55
CA THR A 100 -15.40 -25.39 -4.71
C THR A 100 -15.63 -26.55 -3.75
N ARG A 101 -16.28 -26.33 -2.60
CA ARG A 101 -16.61 -27.40 -1.64
C ARG A 101 -17.95 -28.09 -1.92
N PHE A 102 -18.81 -27.49 -2.74
CA PHE A 102 -20.14 -28.02 -3.05
C PHE A 102 -20.17 -28.92 -4.30
N GLN A 103 -19.13 -28.85 -5.14
CA GLN A 103 -18.91 -29.72 -6.29
C GLN A 103 -18.16 -30.99 -5.87
#